data_AF-A0A920DHN2-F1
#
_entry.id   AF-A0A920DHN2-F1
#
_cell.length_a   1.000
_cell.length_b   1.000
_cell.length_c   1.000
_cell.angle_alpha   90.00
_cell.angle_beta   90.00
_cell.angle_gamma   90.00
#
_symmetry.space_group_name_H-M   'P 1'
#
loop_
_entity.id
_entity.type
_entity.pdbx_description
1 polymer ?
#
loop_
_entity_poly.entity_id
_entity_poly.type
_entity_poly.pdbx_seq_one_letter_code
_entity_poly.pdbx_strand_id
1 'polypeptide(L)'
;MHVYKSSSIYFYEKTVKKLSDDEKNQYHKENMKAADLVLVDTSIMPKTHEGLKNWVIEKSREKDYLLFTDVAKDVQDIIAGGPVPTHIKPIWPFIAFTAFNTLPREFKILYGIKESKIKDIILKFNLNFLKITRPFLPPFFRLIAPARWAKQRITKNPNLKFKDKANF
;
A
#
# COMPACT_ATOMS: atom_id res chain seq x y z
N MET A 1 -10.26 -0.06 5.75
CA MET A 1 -9.38 1.10 5.42
C MET A 1 -8.09 1.16 6.24
N HIS A 2 -8.06 0.67 7.49
CA HIS A 2 -6.92 0.82 8.41
C HIS A 2 -5.63 0.07 8.02
N VAL A 3 -5.73 -1.14 7.46
CA VAL A 3 -4.57 -1.98 7.09
C VAL A 3 -3.74 -1.37 5.95
N TYR A 4 -4.40 -0.71 4.98
CA TYR A 4 -3.76 -0.10 3.81
C TYR A 4 -2.76 1.02 4.17
N LYS A 5 -3.01 1.70 5.29
CA LYS A 5 -2.26 2.87 5.71
C LYS A 5 -0.95 2.53 6.42
N SER A 6 -0.97 1.46 7.22
CA SER A 6 0.24 0.93 7.83
C SER A 6 1.12 0.23 6.79
N SER A 7 0.51 -0.44 5.81
CA SER A 7 1.27 -1.06 4.71
C SER A 7 1.87 -0.05 3.73
N SER A 8 1.21 1.09 3.48
CA SER A 8 1.75 2.14 2.61
C SER A 8 2.99 2.81 3.23
N ILE A 9 2.97 3.14 4.52
CA ILE A 9 4.14 3.66 5.25
C ILE A 9 5.27 2.63 5.25
N TYR A 10 4.96 1.37 5.55
CA TYR A 10 5.96 0.29 5.51
C TYR A 10 6.68 0.23 4.16
N PHE A 11 5.92 0.19 3.06
CA PHE A 11 6.51 0.11 1.72
C PHE A 11 7.30 1.37 1.35
N TYR A 12 6.80 2.55 1.74
CA TYR A 12 7.51 3.81 1.53
C TYR A 12 8.87 3.82 2.25
N GLU A 13 8.91 3.44 3.52
CA GLU A 13 10.17 3.42 4.28
C GLU A 13 11.18 2.41 3.75
N LYS A 14 10.71 1.29 3.21
CA LYS A 14 11.54 0.27 2.60
C LYS A 14 12.08 0.67 1.22
N THR A 15 11.38 1.53 0.49
CA THR A 15 11.68 1.81 -0.94
C THR A 15 12.03 3.27 -1.24
N VAL A 16 11.90 4.18 -0.26
CA VAL A 16 12.15 5.62 -0.44
C VAL A 16 13.06 6.15 0.67
N LYS A 17 12.50 6.49 1.85
CA LYS A 17 13.23 7.01 3.00
C LYS A 17 12.48 6.69 4.29
N LYS A 18 13.18 6.64 5.41
CA LYS A 18 12.53 6.58 6.73
C LYS A 18 11.75 7.87 6.98
N LEU A 19 10.60 7.75 7.62
CA LEU A 19 9.76 8.87 8.03
C LEU A 19 9.91 9.12 9.53
N SER A 20 9.88 10.38 9.95
CA SER A 20 9.73 10.74 11.36
C SER A 20 8.33 10.37 11.87
N ASP A 21 8.16 10.32 13.18
CA ASP A 21 6.84 10.05 13.76
C ASP A 21 5.85 11.18 13.47
N ASP A 22 6.33 12.42 13.38
CA ASP A 22 5.53 13.57 12.94
C ASP A 22 5.07 13.42 11.48
N GLU A 23 5.95 12.99 10.56
CA GLU A 23 5.59 12.73 9.16
C GLU A 23 4.52 11.62 9.07
N LYS A 24 4.68 10.54 9.86
CA LYS A 24 3.70 9.45 9.91
C LYS A 24 2.36 9.89 10.50
N ASN A 25 2.38 10.69 11.56
CA ASN A 25 1.19 11.23 12.20
C ASN A 25 0.48 12.25 11.30
N GLN A 26 1.22 13.05 10.53
CA GLN A 26 0.66 13.98 9.56
C GLN A 26 -0.04 13.24 8.41
N TYR A 27 0.63 12.24 7.82
CA TYR A 27 -0.01 11.33 6.87
C TYR A 27 -1.24 10.66 7.50
N HIS A 28 -1.20 10.37 8.80
CA HIS A 28 -2.34 9.82 9.52
C HIS A 28 -3.53 10.77 9.57
N LYS A 29 -3.31 12.03 9.93
CA LYS A 29 -4.34 13.08 9.95
C LYS A 29 -4.96 13.31 8.57
N GLU A 30 -4.15 13.35 7.52
CA GLU A 30 -4.64 13.53 6.14
C GLU A 30 -5.58 12.40 5.69
N ASN A 31 -5.23 11.16 6.00
CA ASN A 31 -6.09 10.01 5.72
C ASN A 31 -7.37 9.99 6.58
N MET A 32 -7.33 10.52 7.81
CA MET A 32 -8.55 10.68 8.61
C MET A 32 -9.50 11.71 7.97
N LYS A 33 -8.97 12.82 7.45
CA LYS A 33 -9.79 13.78 6.67
C LYS A 33 -10.40 13.12 5.43
N ALA A 34 -9.64 12.28 4.72
CA ALA A 34 -10.18 11.54 3.59
C ALA A 34 -11.29 10.54 4.01
N ALA A 35 -11.18 9.94 5.21
CA ALA A 35 -12.20 9.08 5.79
C ALA A 35 -13.49 9.85 6.13
N ASP A 36 -13.33 11.04 6.72
CA ASP A 36 -14.43 11.95 7.05
C ASP A 36 -15.24 12.34 5.81
N LEU A 37 -14.55 12.62 4.69
CA LEU A 37 -15.19 12.92 3.40
C LEU A 37 -16.03 11.77 2.84
N VAL A 38 -15.79 10.53 3.29
CA VAL A 38 -16.61 9.35 2.96
C VAL A 38 -17.45 8.88 4.15
N LEU A 39 -17.78 9.80 5.06
CA LEU A 39 -18.69 9.64 6.19
C LEU A 39 -18.26 8.57 7.21
N VAL A 40 -16.97 8.26 7.28
CA VAL A 40 -16.43 7.43 8.37
C VAL A 40 -16.36 8.28 9.63
N ASP A 41 -16.91 7.77 10.73
CA ASP A 41 -16.78 8.41 12.03
C ASP A 41 -15.30 8.43 12.47
N THR A 42 -14.67 9.61 12.39
CA THR A 42 -13.27 9.79 12.76
C THR A 42 -13.06 9.89 14.28
N SER A 43 -14.14 10.01 15.07
CA SER A 43 -14.06 10.09 16.53
C SER A 43 -13.55 8.77 17.12
N ILE A 44 -13.99 7.64 16.58
CA ILE A 44 -13.60 6.27 16.98
C ILE A 44 -12.23 5.83 16.42
N MET A 45 -11.65 6.57 15.48
CA MET A 45 -10.36 6.23 14.90
C MET A 45 -9.20 6.58 15.86
N PRO A 46 -8.15 5.74 15.93
CA PRO A 46 -6.91 6.08 16.63
C PRO A 46 -6.34 7.42 16.15
N LYS A 47 -5.76 8.24 17.04
CA LYS A 47 -5.31 9.61 16.70
C LYS A 47 -3.88 9.68 16.17
N THR A 48 -3.08 8.65 16.39
CA THR A 48 -1.70 8.54 15.94
C THR A 48 -1.52 7.35 15.00
N HIS A 49 -0.47 7.40 14.16
CA HIS A 49 -0.10 6.28 13.31
C HIS A 49 0.27 5.03 14.15
N GLU A 50 0.95 5.23 15.27
CA GLU A 50 1.29 4.14 16.17
C GLU A 50 0.04 3.51 16.81
N GLY A 51 -0.89 4.33 17.29
CA GLY A 51 -2.17 3.85 17.82
C GLY A 51 -2.97 3.07 16.78
N LEU A 52 -2.94 3.53 15.52
CA LEU A 52 -3.52 2.79 14.40
C LEU A 52 -2.86 1.43 14.20
N LYS A 53 -1.53 1.37 14.20
CA LYS A 53 -0.78 0.12 14.04
C LYS A 53 -1.13 -0.87 15.15
N ASN A 54 -1.16 -0.41 16.41
CA ASN A 54 -1.48 -1.24 17.56
C ASN A 54 -2.92 -1.75 17.48
N TRP A 55 -3.87 -0.88 17.16
CA TRP A 55 -5.27 -1.25 16.96
C TRP A 55 -5.43 -2.34 15.88
N VAL A 56 -4.72 -2.23 14.74
CA VAL A 56 -4.75 -3.27 13.69
C VAL A 56 -4.20 -4.60 14.21
N ILE A 57 -3.09 -4.57 14.97
CA ILE A 57 -2.48 -5.79 15.53
C ILE A 57 -3.44 -6.46 16.53
N GLU A 58 -3.99 -5.69 17.46
CA GLU A 58 -4.93 -6.18 18.47
C GLU A 58 -6.15 -6.80 17.81
N LYS A 59 -6.80 -6.07 16.90
CA LYS A 59 -7.97 -6.56 16.16
C LYS A 59 -7.67 -7.79 15.33
N SER A 60 -6.49 -7.87 14.70
CA SER A 60 -6.09 -9.05 13.91
C SER A 60 -5.93 -10.33 14.73
N ARG A 61 -5.76 -10.21 16.05
CA ARG A 61 -5.60 -11.33 16.99
C ARG A 61 -6.90 -11.70 17.70
N GLU A 62 -7.93 -10.89 17.58
CA GLU A 62 -9.25 -11.21 18.09
C GLU A 62 -9.80 -12.44 17.37
N LYS A 63 -10.35 -13.38 18.14
CA LYS A 63 -10.93 -14.60 17.61
C LYS A 63 -12.04 -14.23 16.63
N ASP A 64 -12.04 -14.89 15.47
CA ASP A 64 -13.06 -14.73 14.42
C ASP A 64 -13.16 -13.30 13.83
N TYR A 65 -12.18 -12.42 14.11
CA TYR A 65 -12.15 -11.07 13.53
C TYR A 65 -11.65 -11.08 12.07
N LEU A 66 -10.66 -11.92 11.77
CA LEU A 66 -10.19 -12.16 10.41
C LEU A 66 -10.97 -13.33 9.80
N LEU A 67 -11.76 -13.02 8.78
CA LEU A 67 -12.57 -14.00 8.06
C LEU A 67 -11.97 -14.29 6.69
N PHE A 68 -11.76 -15.57 6.39
CA PHE A 68 -11.37 -16.01 5.05
C PHE A 68 -12.60 -16.44 4.27
N THR A 69 -13.13 -15.51 3.47
CA THR A 69 -14.32 -15.73 2.65
C THR A 69 -13.95 -16.20 1.24
N ASP A 70 -14.95 -16.66 0.50
CA ASP A 70 -14.90 -16.88 -0.95
C ASP A 70 -14.40 -15.64 -1.71
N VAL A 71 -14.91 -14.45 -1.38
CA VAL A 71 -14.45 -13.20 -1.98
C VAL A 71 -12.97 -12.93 -1.65
N ALA A 72 -12.52 -13.25 -0.43
CA ALA A 72 -11.11 -13.10 -0.06
C ALA A 72 -10.21 -14.08 -0.84
N LYS A 73 -10.70 -15.29 -1.10
CA LYS A 73 -10.05 -16.29 -1.95
C LYS A 73 -9.92 -15.80 -3.39
N ASP A 74 -10.98 -15.25 -3.97
CA ASP A 74 -10.96 -14.69 -5.33
C ASP A 74 -9.93 -13.56 -5.45
N VAL A 75 -9.89 -12.65 -4.47
CA VAL A 75 -8.89 -11.57 -4.44
C VAL A 75 -7.47 -12.12 -4.31
N GLN A 76 -7.27 -13.16 -3.50
CA GLN A 76 -5.99 -13.84 -3.40
C GLN A 76 -5.56 -14.42 -4.76
N ASP A 77 -6.45 -15.09 -5.47
CA ASP A 77 -6.15 -15.71 -6.76
C ASP A 77 -5.86 -14.66 -7.86
N ILE A 78 -6.57 -13.53 -7.83
CA ILE A 78 -6.27 -12.38 -8.69
C ILE A 78 -4.85 -11.87 -8.45
N ILE A 79 -4.44 -11.69 -7.19
CA ILE A 79 -3.09 -11.24 -6.84
C ILE A 79 -2.04 -12.30 -7.23
N ALA A 80 -2.34 -13.59 -7.06
CA ALA A 80 -1.41 -14.68 -7.33
C ALA A 80 -1.06 -14.83 -8.81
N GLY A 81 -2.00 -14.54 -9.71
CA GLY A 81 -1.74 -14.68 -11.15
C GLY A 81 -2.96 -14.48 -12.04
N GLY A 82 -3.98 -13.76 -11.56
CA GLY A 82 -5.19 -13.49 -12.33
C GLY A 82 -4.93 -12.66 -13.59
N PRO A 83 -6.00 -12.32 -14.34
CA PRO A 83 -5.89 -11.54 -15.57
C PRO A 83 -5.28 -10.17 -15.28
N VAL A 84 -4.11 -9.92 -15.84
CA VAL A 84 -3.40 -8.64 -15.71
C VAL A 84 -3.07 -8.02 -17.06
N PRO A 85 -3.04 -6.68 -17.18
CA PRO A 85 -2.65 -6.02 -18.41
C PRO A 85 -1.30 -6.51 -18.96
N THR A 86 -1.22 -6.71 -20.28
CA THR A 86 -0.04 -7.29 -20.96
C THR A 86 1.28 -6.58 -20.62
N HIS A 87 1.23 -5.25 -20.46
CA HIS A 87 2.40 -4.44 -20.16
C HIS A 87 2.92 -4.58 -18.72
N ILE A 88 2.09 -5.03 -17.76
CA ILE A 88 2.53 -5.30 -16.37
C ILE A 88 2.81 -6.78 -16.12
N LYS A 89 2.34 -7.67 -16.99
CA LYS A 89 2.51 -9.13 -16.87
C LYS A 89 3.96 -9.56 -16.57
N PRO A 90 5.01 -8.98 -17.19
CA PRO A 90 6.40 -9.38 -16.90
C PRO A 90 6.85 -9.11 -15.46
N ILE A 91 6.30 -8.07 -14.82
CA ILE A 91 6.66 -7.69 -13.44
C ILE A 91 5.66 -8.22 -12.40
N TRP A 92 4.55 -8.81 -12.84
CA TRP A 92 3.50 -9.30 -11.93
C TRP A 92 3.99 -10.34 -10.92
N PRO A 93 4.83 -11.34 -11.28
CA PRO A 93 5.34 -12.29 -10.30
C PRO A 93 6.09 -11.63 -9.14
N PHE A 94 6.82 -10.55 -9.43
CA PHE A 94 7.50 -9.75 -8.40
C PHE A 94 6.48 -9.04 -7.50
N ILE A 95 5.47 -8.40 -8.09
CA ILE A 95 4.41 -7.70 -7.35
C ILE A 95 3.66 -8.68 -6.44
N ALA A 96 3.22 -9.82 -6.97
CA ALA A 96 2.53 -10.87 -6.23
C ALA A 96 3.42 -11.40 -5.08
N PHE A 97 4.69 -11.72 -5.36
CA PHE A 97 5.64 -12.17 -4.36
C PHE A 97 5.79 -11.14 -3.23
N THR A 98 5.99 -9.86 -3.54
CA THR A 98 6.11 -8.81 -2.53
C THR A 98 4.82 -8.61 -1.76
N ALA A 99 3.65 -8.64 -2.41
CA ALA A 99 2.36 -8.51 -1.76
C ALA A 99 2.16 -9.58 -0.68
N PHE A 100 2.35 -10.87 -1.01
CA PHE A 100 2.18 -11.94 -0.03
C PHE A 100 3.23 -11.96 1.07
N ASN A 101 4.51 -11.71 0.74
CA ASN A 101 5.58 -11.84 1.72
C ASN A 101 5.72 -10.62 2.65
N THR A 102 5.05 -9.50 2.34
CA THR A 102 4.97 -8.32 3.22
C THR A 102 3.78 -8.33 4.19
N LEU A 103 2.87 -9.30 4.04
CA LEU A 103 1.75 -9.46 4.97
C LEU A 103 2.23 -9.72 6.41
N PRO A 104 1.49 -9.25 7.44
CA PRO A 104 1.72 -9.68 8.81
C PRO A 104 1.47 -11.18 8.97
N ARG A 105 2.05 -11.78 10.01
CA ARG A 105 2.06 -13.23 10.23
C ARG A 105 0.64 -13.81 10.32
N GLU A 106 -0.25 -13.11 11.02
CA GLU A 106 -1.65 -13.47 11.20
C GLU A 106 -2.36 -13.66 9.85
N PHE A 107 -2.12 -12.75 8.89
CA PHE A 107 -2.68 -12.83 7.54
C PHE A 107 -2.01 -13.92 6.71
N LYS A 108 -0.68 -14.10 6.81
CA LYS A 108 0.02 -15.17 6.08
C LYS A 108 -0.51 -16.56 6.46
N ILE A 109 -0.79 -16.80 7.74
CA ILE A 109 -1.38 -18.05 8.23
C ILE A 109 -2.75 -18.25 7.58
N LEU A 110 -3.62 -17.22 7.61
CA LEU A 110 -4.96 -17.26 7.03
C LEU A 110 -4.95 -17.60 5.53
N TYR A 111 -4.04 -16.98 4.77
CA TYR A 111 -3.90 -17.18 3.33
C TYR A 111 -3.03 -18.38 2.92
N GLY A 112 -2.53 -19.18 3.89
CA GLY A 112 -1.68 -20.34 3.62
C GLY A 112 -0.29 -20.01 3.04
N ILE A 113 0.22 -18.79 3.28
CA ILE A 113 1.51 -18.33 2.78
C ILE A 113 2.63 -18.87 3.67
N LYS A 114 3.40 -19.84 3.14
CA LYS A 114 4.55 -20.43 3.85
C LYS A 114 5.67 -19.42 4.08
N GLU A 115 6.03 -19.21 5.34
CA GLU A 115 7.21 -18.44 5.74
C GLU A 115 8.50 -19.24 5.54
N SER A 116 9.57 -18.57 5.10
CA SER A 116 10.88 -19.16 4.94
C SER A 116 11.95 -18.07 5.01
N LYS A 117 13.05 -18.36 5.70
CA LYS A 117 14.20 -17.45 5.81
C LYS A 117 14.73 -17.03 4.43
N ILE A 118 14.68 -17.92 3.45
CA ILE A 118 15.12 -17.64 2.07
C ILE A 118 14.19 -16.60 1.43
N LYS A 119 12.88 -16.74 1.59
CA LYS A 119 11.90 -15.76 1.06
C LYS A 119 12.07 -14.39 1.70
N ASP A 120 12.38 -14.34 3.01
CA ASP A 120 12.64 -13.08 3.70
C ASP A 120 13.91 -12.38 3.19
N ILE A 121 14.95 -13.15 2.88
CA ILE A 121 16.19 -12.63 2.27
C ILE A 121 15.87 -12.08 0.87
N ILE A 122 15.16 -12.84 0.04
CA ILE A 122 14.75 -12.40 -1.30
C ILE A 122 13.89 -11.14 -1.22
N LEU A 123 12.93 -11.08 -0.29
CA LEU A 123 12.09 -9.90 -0.09
C LEU A 123 12.93 -8.66 0.28
N LYS A 124 13.86 -8.80 1.23
CA LYS A 124 14.75 -7.69 1.63
C LYS A 124 15.63 -7.24 0.46
N PHE A 125 16.18 -8.19 -0.30
CA PHE A 125 16.96 -7.90 -1.49
C PHE A 125 16.12 -7.13 -2.52
N ASN A 126 14.93 -7.62 -2.85
CA ASN A 126 13.99 -7.00 -3.79
C ASN A 126 13.61 -5.58 -3.40
N LEU A 127 13.27 -5.34 -2.13
CA LEU A 127 12.91 -4.01 -1.63
C LEU A 127 14.10 -3.05 -1.67
N ASN A 128 15.31 -3.53 -1.33
CA ASN A 128 16.51 -2.71 -1.38
C ASN A 128 16.93 -2.39 -2.83
N PHE A 129 16.85 -3.37 -3.72
CA PHE A 129 17.08 -3.18 -5.14
C PHE A 129 16.10 -2.13 -5.71
N LEU A 130 14.82 -2.23 -5.36
CA LEU A 130 13.83 -1.23 -5.74
C LEU A 130 14.17 0.15 -5.17
N LYS A 131 14.61 0.24 -3.91
CA LYS A 131 15.04 1.51 -3.31
C LYS A 131 16.19 2.17 -4.09
N ILE A 132 17.17 1.38 -4.50
CA ILE A 132 18.35 1.86 -5.26
C ILE A 132 17.96 2.25 -6.69
N THR A 133 17.13 1.46 -7.36
CA THR A 133 16.77 1.69 -8.77
C THR A 133 15.70 2.76 -8.93
N ARG A 134 14.82 2.95 -7.93
CA ARG A 134 13.68 3.87 -8.00
C ARG A 134 14.04 5.30 -8.45
N PRO A 135 15.08 5.98 -7.92
CA PRO A 135 15.44 7.34 -8.34
C PRO A 135 15.72 7.46 -9.84
N PHE A 136 16.26 6.41 -10.47
CA PHE A 136 16.57 6.35 -11.90
C PHE A 136 15.35 6.02 -12.76
N LEU A 137 14.25 5.54 -12.16
CA LEU A 137 13.02 5.26 -12.90
C LEU A 137 12.34 6.56 -13.35
N PRO A 138 11.76 6.58 -14.57
CA PRO A 138 10.92 7.67 -15.03
C PRO A 138 9.79 8.03 -14.04
N PRO A 139 9.34 9.30 -13.97
CA PRO A 139 8.30 9.74 -13.04
C PRO A 139 7.00 8.95 -13.10
N PHE A 140 6.65 8.37 -14.27
CA PHE A 140 5.43 7.59 -14.41
C PHE A 140 5.45 6.23 -13.69
N PHE A 141 6.64 5.66 -13.44
CA PHE A 141 6.80 4.49 -12.57
C PHE A 141 6.89 4.87 -11.08
N ARG A 142 7.36 6.09 -10.79
CA ARG A 142 7.55 6.55 -9.41
C ARG A 142 6.33 7.19 -8.77
N LEU A 143 5.50 7.85 -9.57
CA LEU A 143 4.42 8.72 -9.11
C LEU A 143 3.09 8.31 -9.75
N ILE A 144 2.07 8.18 -8.90
CA ILE A 144 0.69 8.00 -9.35
C ILE A 144 0.24 9.17 -10.24
N ALA A 145 -0.71 8.92 -11.14
CA ALA A 145 -1.20 9.93 -12.08
C ALA A 145 -1.66 11.23 -11.38
N PRO A 146 -2.43 11.20 -10.28
CA PRO A 146 -2.83 12.43 -9.58
C PRO A 146 -1.65 13.28 -9.09
N ALA A 147 -0.59 12.66 -8.57
CA ALA A 147 0.61 13.37 -8.11
C ALA A 147 1.35 14.05 -9.28
N ARG A 148 1.40 13.38 -10.44
CA ARG A 148 1.99 13.96 -11.66
C ARG A 148 1.17 15.15 -12.16
N TRP A 149 -0.15 15.05 -12.15
CA TRP A 149 -1.04 16.15 -12.55
C TRP A 149 -0.98 17.32 -11.59
N ALA A 150 -0.88 17.07 -10.28
CA ALA A 150 -0.66 18.11 -9.28
C ALA A 150 0.64 18.89 -9.56
N LYS A 151 1.75 18.19 -9.86
CA LYS A 151 3.01 18.84 -10.26
C LYS A 151 2.84 19.67 -11.53
N GLN A 152 2.12 19.18 -12.53
CA GLN A 152 1.85 19.92 -13.78
C GLN A 152 1.02 21.18 -13.55
N ARG A 153 0.08 21.18 -12.58
CA ARG A 153 -0.66 22.38 -12.21
C ARG A 153 0.26 23.47 -11.68
N ILE A 154 1.20 23.07 -10.81
CA ILE A 154 2.14 24.01 -10.20
C ILE A 154 3.14 24.56 -11.23
N THR A 155 3.65 23.71 -12.15
CA THR A 155 4.79 24.10 -13.00
C THR A 155 4.44 24.48 -14.44
N LYS A 156 3.23 24.20 -14.93
CA LYS A 156 2.87 24.41 -16.34
C LYS A 156 1.50 25.07 -16.53
N ASN A 157 0.43 24.43 -16.08
CA ASN A 157 -0.94 24.91 -16.30
C ASN A 157 -1.76 24.80 -15.02
N PRO A 158 -1.88 25.89 -14.23
CA PRO A 158 -2.65 25.93 -13.00
C PRO A 158 -4.11 25.48 -13.19
N ASN A 159 -4.68 25.69 -14.38
CA ASN A 159 -6.06 25.38 -14.71
C ASN A 159 -6.29 23.94 -15.18
N LEU A 160 -5.27 23.07 -15.16
CA LEU A 160 -5.41 21.66 -15.57
C LEU A 160 -6.44 20.93 -14.69
N LYS A 161 -7.58 20.57 -15.28
CA LYS A 161 -8.67 19.84 -14.61
C LYS A 161 -8.47 18.34 -14.77
N PHE A 162 -9.03 17.57 -13.85
CA PHE A 162 -9.01 16.09 -13.91
C PHE A 162 -9.65 15.57 -15.20
N LYS A 163 -10.77 16.17 -15.62
CA LYS A 163 -11.48 15.84 -16.86
C LYS A 163 -10.64 16.04 -18.14
N ASP A 164 -9.57 16.84 -18.08
CA ASP A 164 -8.70 17.08 -19.23
C ASP A 164 -7.69 15.93 -19.43
N LYS A 165 -7.63 14.97 -18.49
CA LYS A 165 -6.69 13.82 -18.49
C LYS A 165 -7.36 12.47 -18.32
N ALA A 166 -8.55 12.42 -17.72
CA ALA A 166 -9.34 11.21 -17.60
C ALA A 166 -10.28 11.08 -18.80
N ASN A 167 -10.00 10.14 -19.70
CA ASN A 167 -10.98 9.69 -20.67
C ASN A 167 -11.98 8.80 -19.92
N PHE A 168 -13.20 9.29 -19.73
CA PHE A 168 -14.34 8.49 -19.29
C PHE A 168 -15.03 7.89 -20.52
#